data_AF-A0AAV2RJD2-F1
#
_entry.id   AF-A0AAV2RJD2-F1
#
_cell.length_a   1.000
_cell.length_b   1.000
_cell.length_c   1.000
_cell.angle_alpha   90.00
_cell.angle_beta   90.00
_cell.angle_gamma   90.00
#
_symmetry.space_group_name_H-M   'P 1'
#
loop_
_entity.id
_entity.type
_entity.pdbx_description
1 polymer ?
#
loop_
_entity_poly.entity_id
_entity_poly.type
_entity_poly.pdbx_seq_one_letter_code
_entity_poly.pdbx_strand_id
1 'polypeptide(L)'
;YTFLLLLVFLLEAIGGVLAYIYEEQVMAELSLRLTDTFNDGYMVDESVTQAVDDMQLEYKCCGALSFQEWSDSIWVENNPTMNNTVPDSCCKTPSPYCGVRDHPSNVWYT
;
A
#
# COMPACT_ATOMS: atom_id res chain seq x y z
N TYR A 1 23.47 13.53 29.39
CA TYR A 1 23.27 13.74 27.94
C TYR A 1 23.96 12.66 27.13
N THR A 2 25.29 12.52 27.20
CA THR A 2 26.06 11.47 26.51
C THR A 2 25.58 10.04 26.80
N PHE A 3 25.26 9.73 28.07
CA PHE A 3 24.73 8.42 28.44
C PHE A 3 23.37 8.09 27.78
N LEU A 4 22.49 9.09 27.65
CA LEU A 4 21.20 8.91 26.98
C LEU A 4 21.39 8.66 25.48
N LEU A 5 22.29 9.41 24.83
CA LEU A 5 22.63 9.20 23.43
C LEU A 5 23.26 7.82 23.20
N LEU A 6 24.15 7.38 24.09
CA LEU A 6 24.75 6.04 24.02
C LEU A 6 23.68 4.95 24.13
N LEU A 7 22.71 5.13 25.02
CA LEU A 7 21.60 4.19 25.19
C LEU A 7 20.71 4.14 23.94
N VAL A 8 20.36 5.29 23.37
CA VAL A 8 19.58 5.36 22.11
C VAL A 8 20.33 4.66 20.98
N PHE A 9 21.63 4.94 20.83
CA PHE A 9 22.46 4.29 19.81
C PHE A 9 22.51 2.77 19.96
N LEU A 10 22.62 2.26 21.19
CA LEU A 10 22.60 0.81 21.43
C LEU A 10 21.23 0.20 21.09
N LEU A 11 20.13 0.88 21.42
CA LEU A 11 18.79 0.43 21.05
C LEU A 11 18.57 0.42 19.53
N GLU A 12 19.02 1.46 18.82
CA GLU A 12 18.96 1.51 17.36
C GLU A 12 19.81 0.41 16.71
N ALA A 13 21.02 0.15 17.24
CA ALA A 13 21.88 -0.93 16.74
C ALA A 13 21.23 -2.32 16.93
N ILE A 14 20.62 -2.57 18.09
CA ILE A 14 19.86 -3.81 18.34
C ILE A 14 18.66 -3.88 17.40
N GLY A 15 17.91 -2.79 17.27
CA GLY A 15 16.76 -2.70 16.36
C GLY A 15 17.15 -2.99 14.91
N GLY A 16 18.26 -2.45 14.44
CA GLY A 16 18.79 -2.70 13.09
C GLY A 16 19.20 -4.16 12.87
N VAL A 17 19.87 -4.78 13.85
CA VAL A 17 20.23 -6.21 13.77
C VAL A 17 18.98 -7.09 13.75
N LEU A 18 17.98 -6.79 14.59
CA LEU A 18 16.71 -7.52 14.59
C LEU A 18 15.97 -7.33 13.27
N ALA A 19 15.87 -6.11 12.74
CA ALA A 19 15.23 -5.84 11.45
C ALA A 19 15.89 -6.62 10.30
N TYR A 20 17.22 -6.74 10.31
CA TYR A 20 17.95 -7.54 9.33
C TYR A 20 17.68 -9.04 9.46
N ILE A 21 17.65 -9.58 10.69
CA ILE A 21 17.37 -11.01 10.92
C ILE A 21 15.91 -11.36 10.55
N TYR A 22 14.98 -10.45 10.82
CA TYR A 22 13.54 -10.67 10.67
C TYR A 22 12.96 -10.01 9.41
N GLU A 23 13.79 -9.61 8.44
CA GLU A 23 13.36 -8.88 7.24
C GLU A 23 12.20 -9.60 6.52
N GLU A 24 12.36 -10.89 6.21
CA GLU A 24 11.33 -11.66 5.49
C GLU A 24 10.00 -11.71 6.26
N GLN A 25 10.06 -11.87 7.58
CA GLN A 25 8.87 -11.95 8.44
C GLN A 25 8.18 -10.59 8.52
N VAL A 26 8.95 -9.51 8.63
CA VAL A 26 8.43 -8.13 8.64
C VAL A 26 7.76 -7.81 7.31
N MET A 27 8.37 -8.19 6.18
CA MET A 27 7.80 -7.97 4.86
C MET A 27 6.50 -8.76 4.65
N ALA A 28 6.43 -10.01 5.13
CA ALA A 28 5.23 -10.83 5.03
C ALA A 28 4.08 -10.32 5.91
N GLU A 29 4.36 -9.89 7.13
CA GLU A 29 3.33 -9.29 8.01
C GLU A 29 2.85 -7.95 7.44
N LEU A 30 3.77 -7.15 6.90
CA LEU A 30 3.43 -5.88 6.26
C LEU A 30 2.54 -6.09 5.05
N SER A 31 2.88 -7.01 4.14
CA SER A 31 2.08 -7.27 2.95
C SER A 31 0.69 -7.76 3.31
N LEU A 32 0.56 -8.70 4.26
CA LEU A 32 -0.74 -9.17 4.74
C LEU A 32 -1.61 -8.03 5.29
N ARG A 33 -1.04 -7.19 6.16
CA ARG A 33 -1.77 -6.04 6.74
C ARG A 33 -2.18 -5.01 5.70
N LEU A 34 -1.32 -4.78 4.70
CA LEU A 34 -1.64 -3.90 3.59
C LEU A 34 -2.74 -4.51 2.72
N THR A 35 -2.69 -5.79 2.38
CA THR A 35 -3.74 -6.48 1.63
C THR A 35 -5.09 -6.37 2.36
N ASP A 36 -5.14 -6.60 3.68
CA ASP A 36 -6.35 -6.41 4.48
C ASP A 36 -6.86 -4.96 4.43
N THR A 37 -5.94 -3.98 4.54
CA THR A 37 -6.29 -2.54 4.49
C THR A 37 -6.86 -2.15 3.13
N PHE A 38 -6.29 -2.69 2.04
CA PHE A 38 -6.74 -2.43 0.67
C PHE A 38 -8.10 -3.07 0.38
N ASN A 39 -8.29 -4.33 0.80
CA ASN A 39 -9.51 -5.07 0.54
C ASN A 39 -10.70 -4.57 1.37
N ASP A 40 -10.48 -4.28 2.65
CA ASP A 40 -11.57 -4.02 3.59
C ASP A 40 -11.74 -2.54 3.95
N GLY A 41 -10.67 -1.73 3.83
CA GLY A 41 -10.65 -0.34 4.31
C GLY A 41 -10.88 0.71 3.24
N TYR A 42 -10.58 0.40 1.98
CA TYR A 42 -10.64 1.35 0.87
C TYR A 42 -12.09 1.71 0.50
N MET A 43 -12.40 3.01 0.41
CA MET A 43 -13.75 3.60 0.30
C MET A 43 -14.74 3.21 1.42
N VAL A 44 -14.28 2.59 2.51
CA VAL A 44 -15.08 2.35 3.73
C VAL A 44 -14.75 3.42 4.78
N ASP A 45 -13.46 3.70 4.97
CA ASP A 45 -12.95 4.78 5.81
C ASP A 45 -12.23 5.81 4.93
N GLU A 46 -12.65 7.07 5.01
CA GLU A 46 -12.07 8.18 4.24
C GLU A 46 -10.59 8.40 4.56
N SER A 47 -10.19 8.22 5.82
CA SER A 47 -8.79 8.37 6.25
C SER A 47 -7.89 7.26 5.71
N VAL A 48 -8.42 6.03 5.64
CA VAL A 48 -7.71 4.89 5.02
C VAL A 48 -7.62 5.09 3.51
N THR A 49 -8.71 5.51 2.88
CA THR A 49 -8.75 5.79 1.43
C THR A 49 -7.69 6.83 1.05
N GLN A 50 -7.63 7.95 1.78
CA GLN A 50 -6.64 8.98 1.53
C GLN A 50 -5.20 8.46 1.73
N ALA A 51 -4.95 7.70 2.80
CA ALA A 51 -3.63 7.15 3.06
C ALA A 51 -3.19 6.16 1.98
N VAL A 52 -4.11 5.34 1.46
CA VAL A 52 -3.86 4.41 0.34
C VAL A 52 -3.57 5.19 -0.94
N ASP A 53 -4.37 6.22 -1.25
CA ASP A 53 -4.17 7.05 -2.44
C ASP A 53 -2.82 7.77 -2.40
N ASP A 54 -2.48 8.41 -1.28
CA ASP A 54 -1.19 9.09 -1.09
C ASP A 54 -0.02 8.10 -1.23
N MET A 55 -0.16 6.89 -0.67
CA MET A 55 0.86 5.85 -0.78
C MET A 55 1.09 5.44 -2.25
N GLN A 56 0.03 5.21 -3.01
CA GLN A 56 0.13 4.82 -4.42
C GLN A 56 0.76 5.92 -5.28
N LEU A 57 0.38 7.17 -5.04
CA LEU A 57 0.90 8.33 -5.76
C LEU A 57 2.39 8.58 -5.46
N GLU A 58 2.79 8.48 -4.19
CA GLU A 58 4.16 8.77 -3.75
C GLU A 58 5.11 7.63 -4.11
N TYR A 59 4.73 6.39 -3.79
CA TYR A 59 5.59 5.21 -3.97
C TYR A 59 5.41 4.54 -5.33
N LYS A 60 4.48 5.02 -6.16
CA LYS A 60 4.28 4.55 -7.54
C LYS A 60 4.01 3.05 -7.58
N CYS A 61 3.10 2.60 -6.72
CA CYS A 61 2.64 1.21 -6.63
C CYS A 61 1.13 1.12 -6.90
N CYS A 62 0.64 -0.09 -7.08
CA CYS A 62 -0.79 -0.38 -7.15
C CYS A 62 -1.08 -1.73 -6.50
N GLY A 63 -1.86 -1.72 -5.42
CA GLY A 63 -2.05 -2.90 -4.56
C GLY A 63 -0.96 -3.06 -3.50
N ALA A 64 -1.14 -4.03 -2.60
CA ALA A 64 -0.17 -4.36 -1.56
C ALA A 64 0.94 -5.28 -2.11
N LEU A 65 0.54 -6.24 -2.94
CA LEU A 65 1.38 -7.21 -3.63
C LEU A 65 1.18 -7.14 -5.15
N SER A 66 -0.03 -6.84 -5.62
CA SER A 66 -0.34 -6.79 -7.05
C SER A 66 -1.56 -5.91 -7.30
N PHE A 67 -1.58 -5.24 -8.46
CA PHE A 67 -2.74 -4.48 -8.91
C PHE A 67 -4.00 -5.36 -9.07
N GLN A 68 -3.83 -6.68 -9.20
CA GLN A 68 -4.94 -7.62 -9.35
C GLN A 68 -5.74 -7.79 -8.06
N GLU A 69 -5.15 -7.52 -6.89
CA GLU A 69 -5.85 -7.65 -5.59
C GLU A 69 -7.10 -6.76 -5.52
N TRP A 70 -7.14 -5.66 -6.28
CA TRP A 70 -8.30 -4.80 -6.37
C TRP A 70 -9.57 -5.52 -6.81
N SER A 71 -9.48 -6.60 -7.60
CA SER A 71 -10.66 -7.37 -8.02
C SER A 71 -11.39 -8.03 -6.85
N ASP A 72 -10.69 -8.32 -5.78
CA ASP A 72 -11.20 -9.04 -4.60
C ASP A 72 -11.59 -8.07 -3.47
N SER A 73 -11.43 -6.76 -3.68
CA SER A 73 -11.74 -5.74 -2.68
C SER A 73 -13.24 -5.51 -2.51
N ILE A 74 -13.64 -5.19 -1.27
CA ILE A 74 -15.03 -4.80 -0.92
C ILE A 74 -15.46 -3.56 -1.72
N TRP A 75 -14.50 -2.70 -2.10
CA TRP A 75 -14.75 -1.54 -2.94
C TRP A 75 -15.36 -1.92 -4.30
N VAL A 76 -14.82 -2.93 -4.99
CA VAL A 76 -15.37 -3.42 -6.26
C VAL A 76 -16.70 -4.12 -6.03
N GLU A 77 -16.80 -4.95 -4.98
CA GLU A 77 -18.04 -5.67 -4.63
C GLU A 77 -19.22 -4.71 -4.39
N ASN A 78 -18.99 -3.62 -3.64
CA ASN A 78 -20.01 -2.63 -3.31
C ASN A 78 -20.36 -1.70 -4.48
N ASN A 79 -19.53 -1.65 -5.53
CA ASN A 79 -19.71 -0.76 -6.68
C ASN A 79 -19.77 -1.53 -8.01
N PRO A 80 -20.76 -2.42 -8.22
CA PRO A 80 -20.81 -3.30 -9.41
C PRO A 80 -21.04 -2.56 -10.74
N THR A 81 -21.38 -1.26 -10.69
CA THR A 81 -21.55 -0.41 -11.89
C THR A 81 -20.27 0.35 -12.24
N MET A 82 -19.24 0.24 -11.41
CA MET A 82 -17.94 0.86 -11.62
C MET A 82 -17.14 0.07 -12.65
N ASN A 83 -16.59 0.77 -13.63
CA ASN A 83 -15.76 0.16 -14.68
C ASN A 83 -14.26 0.18 -14.34
N ASN A 84 -13.87 0.85 -13.26
CA ASN A 84 -12.49 0.90 -12.81
C ASN A 84 -12.07 -0.47 -12.28
N THR A 85 -10.98 -1.02 -12.83
CA THR A 85 -10.36 -2.25 -12.33
C THR A 85 -9.41 -1.96 -11.18
N VAL A 86 -8.91 -0.73 -11.09
CA VAL A 86 -8.06 -0.22 -10.00
C VAL A 86 -8.45 1.23 -9.66
N PRO A 87 -8.09 1.74 -8.47
CA PRO A 87 -8.19 3.16 -8.14
C PRO A 87 -7.51 4.08 -9.15
N ASP A 88 -8.02 5.31 -9.31
CA ASP A 88 -7.39 6.29 -10.19
C ASP A 88 -6.02 6.76 -9.67
N SER A 89 -5.75 6.60 -8.37
CA SER A 89 -4.46 6.82 -7.71
C SER A 89 -3.36 5.83 -8.16
N CYS A 90 -3.73 4.65 -8.67
CA CYS A 90 -2.78 3.71 -9.28
C CYS A 90 -2.23 4.16 -10.64
N CYS A 91 -2.87 5.15 -11.28
CA CYS A 91 -2.50 5.58 -12.62
C CYS A 91 -1.24 6.44 -12.59
N LYS A 92 -0.35 6.23 -13.57
CA LYS A 92 0.85 7.07 -13.78
C LYS A 92 0.50 8.52 -14.06
N THR A 93 -0.66 8.76 -14.66
CA THR A 93 -1.24 10.09 -14.86
C THR A 93 -2.66 10.06 -14.31
N PRO A 94 -2.85 10.46 -13.05
CA PRO A 94 -4.16 10.43 -12.40
C PRO A 94 -5.16 11.32 -13.16
N SER A 95 -6.27 10.73 -13.56
CA SER A 95 -7.41 11.42 -14.13
C SER A 95 -8.68 10.64 -13.81
N PRO A 96 -9.86 11.28 -13.75
CA PRO A 96 -11.10 10.56 -13.49
C PRO A 96 -11.29 9.38 -14.43
N TYR A 97 -11.51 8.18 -13.87
CA TYR A 97 -11.73 6.92 -14.60
C TYR A 97 -10.52 6.43 -15.41
N CYS A 98 -9.30 6.82 -15.05
CA CYS A 98 -8.10 6.25 -15.69
C CYS A 98 -7.93 4.77 -15.32
N GLY A 99 -8.40 4.36 -14.14
CA GLY A 99 -8.30 2.99 -13.62
C GLY A 99 -9.17 1.97 -14.35
N VAL A 100 -9.92 2.35 -15.40
CA VAL A 100 -10.67 1.41 -16.27
C VAL A 100 -9.74 0.51 -17.09
N ARG A 101 -8.49 0.95 -17.31
CA ARG A 101 -7.48 0.20 -18.07
C ARG A 101 -6.24 0.00 -17.21
N ASP A 102 -5.94 -1.25 -16.92
CA ASP A 102 -4.79 -1.71 -16.13
C ASP A 102 -3.52 -1.93 -16.96
N HIS A 103 -3.43 -1.43 -18.20
CA HIS A 103 -2.25 -1.64 -19.04
C HIS A 103 -0.95 -1.14 -18.37
N PRO A 104 0.22 -1.81 -18.53
CA PRO A 104 1.49 -1.41 -17.89
C PRO A 104 1.98 0.00 -18.22
N SER A 105 1.46 0.62 -19.29
CA SER A 105 1.74 2.00 -19.65
C SER A 105 0.91 3.02 -18.88
N ASN A 106 -0.20 2.59 -18.26
CA ASN A 106 -1.17 3.43 -17.59
C ASN A 106 -1.09 3.31 -16.06
N VAL A 107 -0.86 2.12 -15.52
CA VAL A 107 -0.80 1.87 -14.07
C VAL A 107 0.56 1.33 -13.65
N TRP A 108 0.90 1.49 -12.37
CA TRP A 108 2.08 0.87 -11.78
C TRP A 108 1.83 -0.61 -11.49
N TYR A 109 2.79 -1.46 -11.83
CA TYR A 109 2.76 -2.88 -11.50
C TYR A 109 3.67 -3.07 -10.29
N THR A 110 3.08 -3.51 -9.19
CA THR A 110 3.78 -3.94 -7.97
C THR A 110 4.27 -5.37 -8.16
#